data_AF-X6CFW3-F1
#
_entry.id   AF-X6CFW3-F1
#
_cell.length_a   1.000
_cell.length_b   1.000
_cell.length_c   1.000
_cell.angle_alpha   90.00
_cell.angle_beta   90.00
_cell.angle_gamma   90.00
#
_symmetry.space_group_name_H-M   'P 1'
#
loop_
_entity.id
_entity.type
_entity.pdbx_description
1 polymer ?
#
loop_
_entity_poly.entity_id
_entity_poly.type
_entity_poly.pdbx_seq_one_letter_code
_entity_poly.pdbx_strand_id
1 'polypeptide(L)'
;MSNSWKYERAKNAIDARFKDVETVTVVDYTRDTSLTSIPTNKAYRMDAVHLYVDILNLRDMLESTDVEGETCHKRTLRFLNLHYRAVRRILAASDALRVDFHNQRLHAVVAKPYGEDSEGDRVNRAVAIARLISDVLQETGDDDENIPAAQVRIGIDSGRALVVNNGRGGNREPLFLGRPANMAAKIASNGTDVGIYLSNEARSAIGLEELDADDIPLTPLTEEEIAECQDAAQLGLSKDTLVSEWRADNKNNPIGSFVFARVTPPLRDLDISLLTPGNSRRMETISVYADVDNFTAYVDAHIDDDPEDVVRCLHVIRSELDRVLSCDFSGRRIRFIGDCIHGHLMEGTAFQTYTEDTVSTGTLCAGALRSSFDLTLERLRANDVDTDDLGLAIGFEFGPTAITRLGMQGNRVRCSTGRAVLGSEDEQKRCTGEQTAIGQTAYDGGPASVRTLFGTSRRKSGLTYDVVLEALVADENKVAKAIHGAAYAVVSPSIARAAEAPFRPYLEKR
;
A
#
# COMPACT_ATOMS: atom_id res chain seq x y z
N MET A 1 17.00 14.13 15.22
CA MET A 1 16.08 13.03 15.58
C MET A 1 16.86 11.74 15.51
N SER A 2 16.79 10.86 16.51
CA SER A 2 17.59 9.62 16.49
C SER A 2 16.84 8.54 15.71
N ASN A 3 16.90 8.61 14.38
CA ASN A 3 16.29 7.62 13.49
C ASN A 3 17.00 6.27 13.67
N SER A 4 16.53 5.47 14.64
CA SER A 4 17.25 4.32 15.17
C SER A 4 16.28 3.27 15.69
N TRP A 5 16.59 2.01 15.45
CA TRP A 5 15.85 0.88 15.97
C TRP A 5 16.51 0.33 17.25
N LYS A 6 15.71 -0.26 18.14
CA LYS A 6 16.19 -0.88 19.38
C LYS A 6 15.38 -2.12 19.71
N TYR A 7 16.05 -3.25 19.90
CA TYR A 7 15.45 -4.55 20.23
C TYR A 7 14.44 -4.44 21.38
N GLU A 8 14.85 -3.93 22.56
CA GLU A 8 13.97 -3.85 23.73
C GLU A 8 12.72 -2.98 23.50
N ARG A 9 12.84 -1.93 22.69
CA ARG A 9 11.68 -1.07 22.38
C ARG A 9 10.70 -1.79 21.46
N ALA A 10 11.21 -2.48 20.44
CA ALA A 10 10.39 -3.29 19.54
C ALA A 10 9.73 -4.44 20.31
N LYS A 11 10.50 -5.22 21.07
CA LYS A 11 9.99 -6.33 21.89
C LYS A 11 8.85 -5.89 22.81
N ASN A 12 9.04 -4.82 23.58
CA ASN A 12 8.01 -4.31 24.48
C ASN A 12 6.76 -3.81 23.75
N ALA A 13 6.92 -3.23 22.56
CA ALA A 13 5.80 -2.78 21.75
C ALA A 13 5.01 -3.96 21.15
N ILE A 14 5.72 -4.98 20.65
CA ILE A 14 5.13 -6.22 20.12
C ILE A 14 4.36 -6.95 21.22
N ASP A 15 4.99 -7.18 22.38
CA ASP A 15 4.36 -7.83 23.53
C ASP A 15 3.11 -7.05 24.02
N ALA A 16 3.13 -5.71 23.94
CA ALA A 16 1.97 -4.89 24.27
C ALA A 16 0.85 -5.02 23.23
N ARG A 17 1.18 -5.10 21.94
CA ARG A 17 0.18 -5.27 20.86
C ARG A 17 -0.46 -6.64 20.85
N PHE A 18 0.30 -7.68 21.21
CA PHE A 18 -0.24 -9.03 21.35
C PHE A 18 -1.41 -9.08 22.36
N LYS A 19 -1.31 -8.34 23.48
CA LYS A 19 -2.39 -8.27 24.48
C LYS A 19 -3.71 -7.73 23.93
N ASP A 20 -3.67 -6.88 22.90
CA ASP A 20 -4.87 -6.34 22.25
C ASP A 20 -5.63 -7.43 21.48
N VAL A 21 -4.99 -8.57 21.16
CA VAL A 21 -5.50 -9.68 20.35
C VAL A 21 -5.27 -11.05 21.01
N GLU A 22 -5.04 -11.10 22.32
CA GLU A 22 -4.90 -12.35 23.06
C GLU A 22 -6.18 -13.21 22.90
N THR A 23 -7.34 -12.57 22.99
CA THR A 23 -8.65 -13.16 22.67
C THR A 23 -9.23 -12.53 21.41
N VAL A 24 -9.31 -13.31 20.33
CA VAL A 24 -9.97 -12.94 19.08
C VAL A 24 -11.34 -13.60 18.96
N THR A 25 -12.28 -12.93 18.32
CA THR A 25 -13.59 -13.47 17.97
C THR A 25 -13.79 -13.43 16.46
N VAL A 26 -13.94 -14.60 15.84
CA VAL A 26 -14.29 -14.72 14.41
C VAL A 26 -15.74 -15.21 14.30
N VAL A 27 -16.54 -14.52 13.48
CA VAL A 27 -17.95 -14.89 13.25
C VAL A 27 -18.31 -14.80 11.78
N ASP A 28 -19.33 -15.51 11.34
CA ASP A 28 -19.78 -15.43 9.95
C ASP A 28 -20.52 -14.12 9.68
N TYR A 29 -20.24 -13.52 8.53
CA TYR A 29 -20.91 -12.31 8.07
C TYR A 29 -22.35 -12.62 7.65
N THR A 30 -23.29 -11.87 8.21
CA THR A 30 -24.72 -12.03 7.92
C THR A 30 -25.34 -10.69 7.52
N ARG A 31 -26.58 -10.73 7.01
CA ARG A 31 -27.32 -9.55 6.53
C ARG A 31 -27.36 -8.38 7.51
N ASP A 32 -27.42 -8.66 8.81
CA ASP A 32 -27.54 -7.63 9.86
C ASP A 32 -26.17 -7.18 10.42
N THR A 33 -25.08 -7.69 9.84
CA THR A 33 -23.72 -7.38 10.28
C THR A 33 -23.23 -6.06 9.67
N SER A 34 -22.60 -5.23 10.51
CA SER A 34 -21.92 -4.01 10.07
C SER A 34 -20.42 -4.26 9.90
N LEU A 35 -19.89 -3.91 8.73
CA LEU A 35 -18.44 -3.90 8.46
C LEU A 35 -17.77 -2.57 8.82
N THR A 36 -18.49 -1.68 9.50
CA THR A 36 -17.93 -0.40 9.95
C THR A 36 -17.42 -0.51 11.38
N SER A 37 -16.24 0.06 11.64
CA SER A 37 -15.63 0.11 12.99
C SER A 37 -15.42 -1.27 13.63
N ILE A 38 -14.95 -2.24 12.84
CA ILE A 38 -14.66 -3.59 13.33
C ILE A 38 -13.61 -3.51 14.46
N PRO A 39 -13.88 -4.06 15.66
CA PRO A 39 -12.90 -4.09 16.74
C PRO A 39 -11.58 -4.77 16.34
N THR A 40 -10.49 -4.39 16.99
CA THR A 40 -9.16 -4.96 16.71
C THR A 40 -9.13 -6.49 16.85
N ASN A 41 -9.83 -7.02 17.83
CA ASN A 41 -9.88 -8.44 18.15
C ASN A 41 -11.11 -9.14 17.58
N LYS A 42 -11.68 -8.62 16.49
CA LYS A 42 -12.84 -9.22 15.82
C LYS A 42 -12.61 -9.30 14.32
N ALA A 43 -13.04 -10.40 13.72
CA ALA A 43 -13.09 -10.56 12.28
C ALA A 43 -14.40 -11.21 11.83
N TYR A 44 -14.70 -11.08 10.54
CA TYR A 44 -15.83 -11.75 9.92
C TYR A 44 -15.38 -12.67 8.79
N ARG A 45 -15.84 -13.92 8.77
CA ARG A 45 -15.75 -14.80 7.60
C ARG A 45 -16.85 -14.42 6.63
N MET A 46 -16.50 -14.11 5.39
CA MET A 46 -17.44 -13.54 4.42
C MET A 46 -17.19 -14.10 3.02
N ASP A 47 -18.21 -14.71 2.45
CA ASP A 47 -18.21 -15.08 1.03
C ASP A 47 -18.63 -13.88 0.19
N ALA A 48 -17.75 -13.44 -0.71
CA ALA A 48 -18.00 -12.27 -1.53
C ALA A 48 -17.19 -12.31 -2.83
N VAL A 49 -17.64 -11.49 -3.80
CA VAL A 49 -16.91 -11.30 -5.04
C VAL A 49 -16.07 -10.03 -4.95
N HIS A 50 -14.80 -10.16 -5.26
CA HIS A 50 -13.81 -9.09 -5.20
C HIS A 50 -13.53 -8.60 -6.61
N LEU A 51 -13.58 -7.28 -6.78
CA LEU A 51 -13.32 -6.59 -8.03
C LEU A 51 -12.14 -5.63 -7.83
N TYR A 52 -11.09 -5.83 -8.61
CA TYR A 52 -9.97 -4.91 -8.71
C TYR A 52 -9.97 -4.23 -10.07
N VAL A 53 -9.94 -2.90 -10.08
CA VAL A 53 -9.84 -2.09 -11.30
C VAL A 53 -8.47 -1.42 -11.31
N ASP A 54 -7.63 -1.76 -12.27
CA ASP A 54 -6.33 -1.13 -12.48
C ASP A 54 -6.43 -0.09 -13.61
N ILE A 55 -6.09 1.17 -13.31
CA ILE A 55 -6.01 2.25 -14.29
C ILE A 55 -4.61 2.25 -14.92
N LEU A 56 -4.50 1.64 -16.10
CA LEU A 56 -3.24 1.32 -16.77
C LEU A 56 -2.43 2.56 -17.15
N ASN A 57 -3.10 3.62 -17.58
CA ASN A 57 -2.46 4.84 -18.06
C ASN A 57 -2.05 5.83 -16.95
N LEU A 58 -1.96 5.39 -15.68
CA LEU A 58 -1.35 6.21 -14.62
C LEU A 58 0.14 6.49 -14.88
N ARG A 59 0.89 5.49 -15.37
CA ARG A 59 2.31 5.66 -15.68
C ARG A 59 2.51 6.71 -16.76
N ASP A 60 1.69 6.68 -17.81
CA ASP A 60 1.71 7.68 -18.88
C ASP A 60 1.46 9.10 -18.35
N MET A 61 0.55 9.26 -17.38
CA MET A 61 0.34 10.56 -16.73
C MET A 61 1.59 11.04 -15.98
N LEU A 62 2.27 10.12 -15.29
CA LEU A 62 3.54 10.39 -14.59
C LEU A 62 4.72 10.59 -15.55
N GLU A 63 4.62 10.14 -16.79
CA GLU A 63 5.63 10.23 -17.85
C GLU A 63 5.29 11.27 -18.92
N SER A 64 4.20 12.03 -18.72
CA SER A 64 3.73 13.08 -19.64
C SER A 64 4.71 14.25 -19.86
N THR A 65 5.79 14.32 -19.08
CA THR A 65 6.92 15.24 -19.25
C THR A 65 8.23 14.52 -18.92
N ASP A 66 9.35 14.87 -19.57
CA ASP A 66 10.67 14.25 -19.30
C ASP A 66 11.02 14.31 -17.80
N VAL A 67 10.87 15.50 -17.21
CA VAL A 67 11.07 15.74 -15.78
C VAL A 67 9.77 15.56 -15.03
N GLU A 68 9.82 14.84 -13.90
CA GLU A 68 8.68 14.66 -13.00
C GLU A 68 8.40 15.94 -12.17
N GLY A 69 7.88 16.98 -12.83
CA GLY A 69 7.61 18.30 -12.24
C GLY A 69 6.24 18.44 -11.58
N GLU A 70 5.91 19.66 -11.11
CA GLU A 70 4.60 19.92 -10.51
C GLU A 70 3.44 19.73 -11.49
N THR A 71 3.60 20.15 -12.75
CA THR A 71 2.55 20.03 -13.77
C THR A 71 2.13 18.58 -13.98
N CYS A 72 3.10 17.67 -14.08
CA CYS A 72 2.89 16.24 -14.15
C CYS A 72 2.05 15.73 -12.97
N HIS A 73 2.44 16.08 -11.72
CA HIS A 73 1.69 15.67 -10.53
C HIS A 73 0.29 16.29 -10.44
N LYS A 74 0.12 17.57 -10.81
CA LYS A 74 -1.20 18.24 -10.81
C LYS A 74 -2.16 17.55 -11.77
N ARG A 75 -1.70 17.23 -12.98
CA ARG A 75 -2.49 16.49 -13.99
C ARG A 75 -2.79 15.07 -13.52
N THR A 76 -1.80 14.36 -13.00
CA THR A 76 -1.97 12.99 -12.46
C THR A 76 -2.99 12.95 -11.33
N LEU A 77 -2.92 13.89 -10.38
CA LEU A 77 -3.88 13.95 -9.27
C LEU A 77 -5.28 14.35 -9.74
N ARG A 78 -5.40 15.21 -10.75
CA ARG A 78 -6.70 15.55 -11.35
C ARG A 78 -7.31 14.35 -12.08
N PHE A 79 -6.52 13.65 -12.89
CA PHE A 79 -6.88 12.39 -13.54
C PHE A 79 -7.44 11.38 -12.52
N LEU A 80 -6.66 11.05 -11.49
CA LEU A 80 -7.11 10.13 -10.44
C LEU A 80 -8.38 10.62 -9.72
N ASN A 81 -8.51 11.93 -9.47
CA ASN A 81 -9.68 12.48 -8.78
C ASN A 81 -10.97 12.37 -9.62
N LEU A 82 -10.89 12.68 -10.92
CA LEU A 82 -12.02 12.64 -11.85
C LEU A 82 -12.57 11.20 -11.95
N HIS A 83 -11.70 10.22 -12.19
CA HIS A 83 -12.09 8.82 -12.28
C HIS A 83 -12.53 8.26 -10.93
N TYR A 84 -11.87 8.62 -9.83
CA TYR A 84 -12.30 8.21 -8.48
C TYR A 84 -13.72 8.71 -8.14
N ARG A 85 -14.06 9.95 -8.49
CA ARG A 85 -15.42 10.48 -8.31
C ARG A 85 -16.46 9.67 -9.09
N ALA A 86 -16.11 9.26 -10.31
CA ALA A 86 -16.99 8.44 -11.15
C ALA A 86 -17.20 7.04 -10.57
N VAL A 87 -16.11 6.30 -10.29
CA VAL A 87 -16.25 4.94 -9.74
C VAL A 87 -16.95 4.93 -8.40
N ARG A 88 -16.68 5.91 -7.52
CA ARG A 88 -17.41 6.03 -6.26
C ARG A 88 -18.92 6.13 -6.47
N ARG A 89 -19.37 6.90 -7.46
CA ARG A 89 -20.80 7.05 -7.77
C ARG A 89 -21.38 5.72 -8.22
N ILE A 90 -20.66 4.98 -9.07
CA ILE A 90 -21.06 3.65 -9.54
C ILE A 90 -21.20 2.67 -8.39
N LEU A 91 -20.19 2.56 -7.52
CA LEU A 91 -20.22 1.65 -6.38
C LEU A 91 -21.35 1.99 -5.41
N ALA A 92 -21.60 3.27 -5.15
CA ALA A 92 -22.70 3.70 -4.30
C ALA A 92 -24.07 3.37 -4.92
N ALA A 93 -24.25 3.62 -6.22
CA ALA A 93 -25.50 3.34 -6.93
C ALA A 93 -25.77 1.84 -7.08
N SER A 94 -24.72 1.03 -7.14
CA SER A 94 -24.79 -0.43 -7.22
C SER A 94 -24.73 -1.13 -5.87
N ASP A 95 -24.73 -0.40 -4.74
CA ASP A 95 -24.67 -0.97 -3.40
C ASP A 95 -23.48 -1.94 -3.20
N ALA A 96 -22.37 -1.64 -3.89
CA ALA A 96 -21.11 -2.34 -3.77
C ALA A 96 -20.20 -1.63 -2.75
N LEU A 97 -19.44 -2.43 -2.01
CA LEU A 97 -18.56 -1.91 -0.96
C LEU A 97 -17.24 -1.47 -1.56
N ARG A 98 -16.90 -0.18 -1.42
CA ARG A 98 -15.54 0.30 -1.73
C ARG A 98 -14.60 -0.04 -0.57
N VAL A 99 -13.55 -0.81 -0.83
CA VAL A 99 -12.55 -1.19 0.17
C VAL A 99 -11.43 -0.15 0.25
N ASP A 100 -10.67 0.03 -0.84
CA ASP A 100 -9.64 1.07 -0.92
C ASP A 100 -9.47 1.59 -2.35
N PHE A 101 -8.79 2.73 -2.49
CA PHE A 101 -8.28 3.25 -3.74
C PHE A 101 -6.78 3.47 -3.60
N HIS A 102 -6.03 2.44 -3.99
CA HIS A 102 -4.59 2.41 -3.92
C HIS A 102 -3.95 2.88 -5.24
N ASN A 103 -3.68 4.18 -5.32
CA ASN A 103 -3.03 4.82 -6.47
C ASN A 103 -3.86 4.60 -7.74
N GLN A 104 -3.42 3.74 -8.68
CA GLN A 104 -4.19 3.35 -9.86
C GLN A 104 -5.18 2.20 -9.64
N ARG A 105 -5.08 1.47 -8.53
CA ARG A 105 -5.91 0.28 -8.25
C ARG A 105 -7.06 0.60 -7.31
N LEU A 106 -8.27 0.35 -7.74
CA LEU A 106 -9.47 0.36 -6.91
C LEU A 106 -9.82 -1.06 -6.50
N HIS A 107 -10.18 -1.26 -5.22
CA HIS A 107 -10.77 -2.50 -4.73
C HIS A 107 -12.21 -2.28 -4.28
N ALA A 108 -13.12 -3.08 -4.82
CA ALA A 108 -14.50 -3.17 -4.38
C ALA A 108 -14.92 -4.62 -4.09
N VAL A 109 -15.97 -4.76 -3.30
CA VAL A 109 -16.56 -6.05 -2.91
C VAL A 109 -18.06 -6.04 -3.18
N VAL A 110 -18.55 -7.10 -3.81
CA VAL A 110 -19.97 -7.39 -4.04
C VAL A 110 -20.38 -8.50 -3.08
N ALA A 111 -21.14 -8.10 -2.06
CA ALA A 111 -21.57 -8.95 -0.95
C ALA A 111 -23.00 -9.50 -1.09
N LYS A 112 -23.76 -9.00 -2.07
CA LYS A 112 -25.20 -9.22 -2.20
C LYS A 112 -25.52 -9.75 -3.60
N PRO A 113 -26.45 -10.71 -3.74
CA PRO A 113 -27.30 -11.27 -2.68
C PRO A 113 -26.54 -12.15 -1.67
N TYR A 114 -27.07 -12.23 -0.46
CA TYR A 114 -26.51 -13.03 0.63
C TYR A 114 -26.91 -14.51 0.48
N GLY A 115 -26.05 -15.41 0.94
CA GLY A 115 -26.28 -16.86 0.90
C GLY A 115 -25.27 -17.57 0.02
N GLU A 116 -25.00 -18.84 0.33
CA GLU A 116 -24.01 -19.65 -0.39
C GLU A 116 -24.43 -19.86 -1.85
N ASP A 117 -25.71 -20.15 -2.11
CA ASP A 117 -26.29 -20.36 -3.45
C ASP A 117 -26.31 -19.10 -4.34
N SER A 118 -25.88 -17.94 -3.82
CA SER A 118 -25.89 -16.65 -4.52
C SER A 118 -24.52 -16.25 -5.09
N GLU A 119 -23.56 -17.16 -5.13
CA GLU A 119 -22.23 -16.88 -5.65
C GLU A 119 -22.26 -16.42 -7.11
N GLY A 120 -22.90 -17.17 -8.00
CA GLY A 120 -23.06 -16.80 -9.41
C GLY A 120 -23.74 -15.45 -9.60
N ASP A 121 -24.77 -15.15 -8.80
CA ASP A 121 -25.46 -13.85 -8.83
C ASP A 121 -24.51 -12.70 -8.44
N ARG A 122 -23.65 -12.91 -7.44
CA ARG A 122 -22.64 -11.92 -7.04
C ARG A 122 -21.60 -11.72 -8.15
N VAL A 123 -21.19 -12.79 -8.84
CA VAL A 123 -20.23 -12.70 -9.95
C VAL A 123 -20.83 -11.97 -11.14
N ASN A 124 -22.04 -12.34 -11.58
CA ASN A 124 -22.78 -11.63 -12.63
C ASN A 124 -22.90 -10.14 -12.31
N ARG A 125 -23.24 -9.81 -11.06
CA ARG A 125 -23.32 -8.42 -10.59
C ARG A 125 -21.96 -7.72 -10.62
N ALA A 126 -20.88 -8.37 -10.23
CA ALA A 126 -19.53 -7.81 -10.29
C ALA A 126 -19.07 -7.54 -11.73
N VAL A 127 -19.35 -8.45 -12.68
CA VAL A 127 -19.08 -8.26 -14.11
C VAL A 127 -19.88 -7.09 -14.67
N ALA A 128 -21.18 -6.99 -14.34
CA ALA A 128 -22.01 -5.87 -14.77
C ALA A 128 -21.51 -4.52 -14.22
N ILE A 129 -21.06 -4.49 -12.95
CA ILE A 129 -20.44 -3.30 -12.34
C ILE A 129 -19.11 -2.99 -13.02
N ALA A 130 -18.28 -4.00 -13.31
CA ALA A 130 -17.00 -3.85 -14.00
C ALA A 130 -17.19 -3.20 -15.38
N ARG A 131 -18.18 -3.68 -16.16
CA ARG A 131 -18.50 -3.11 -17.47
C ARG A 131 -18.96 -1.66 -17.34
N LEU A 132 -19.85 -1.38 -16.39
CA LEU A 132 -20.32 -0.01 -16.14
C LEU A 132 -19.18 0.93 -15.75
N ILE A 133 -18.21 0.46 -14.95
CA ILE A 133 -16.99 1.20 -14.63
C ILE A 133 -16.20 1.49 -15.91
N SER A 134 -15.90 0.47 -16.71
CA SER A 134 -15.17 0.63 -17.98
C SER A 134 -15.82 1.68 -18.88
N ASP A 135 -17.13 1.57 -19.11
CA ASP A 135 -17.86 2.44 -20.03
C ASP A 135 -17.93 3.90 -19.53
N VAL A 136 -18.16 4.11 -18.23
CA VAL A 136 -18.18 5.46 -17.65
C VAL A 136 -16.78 6.08 -17.67
N LEU A 137 -15.72 5.28 -17.44
CA LEU A 137 -14.36 5.80 -17.37
C LEU A 137 -13.82 6.27 -18.73
N GLN A 138 -14.40 5.78 -19.83
CA GLN A 138 -14.17 6.32 -21.19
C GLN A 138 -14.72 7.74 -21.39
N GLU A 139 -15.63 8.22 -20.54
CA GLU A 139 -16.28 9.54 -20.68
C GLU A 139 -15.93 10.54 -19.56
N THR A 140 -14.97 10.20 -18.71
CA THR A 140 -14.62 11.00 -17.51
C THR A 140 -13.23 11.64 -17.58
N GLY A 141 -12.68 11.77 -18.80
CA GLY A 141 -11.57 12.67 -19.09
C GLY A 141 -11.98 14.15 -19.07
N ASP A 142 -11.01 15.02 -19.30
CA ASP A 142 -11.17 16.48 -19.36
C ASP A 142 -10.14 17.06 -20.35
N ASP A 143 -10.55 17.20 -21.61
CA ASP A 143 -9.68 17.65 -22.71
C ASP A 143 -9.11 19.05 -22.47
N ASP A 144 -9.90 19.96 -21.87
CA ASP A 144 -9.48 21.33 -21.57
C ASP A 144 -8.28 21.36 -20.60
N GLU A 145 -8.18 20.35 -19.73
CA GLU A 145 -7.11 20.20 -18.74
C GLU A 145 -6.05 19.15 -19.16
N ASN A 146 -6.15 18.64 -20.40
CA ASN A 146 -5.33 17.54 -20.94
C ASN A 146 -5.36 16.28 -20.07
N ILE A 147 -6.55 15.88 -19.66
CA ILE A 147 -6.78 14.68 -18.85
C ILE A 147 -7.45 13.62 -19.73
N PRO A 148 -6.77 12.50 -20.02
CA PRO A 148 -7.35 11.45 -20.85
C PRO A 148 -8.45 10.68 -20.10
N ALA A 149 -9.23 9.90 -20.84
CA ALA A 149 -10.02 8.83 -20.26
C ALA A 149 -9.12 7.78 -19.58
N ALA A 150 -9.67 7.05 -18.60
CA ALA A 150 -8.95 5.96 -17.95
C ALA A 150 -9.05 4.67 -18.77
N GLN A 151 -7.90 4.06 -19.04
CA GLN A 151 -7.82 2.71 -19.61
C GLN A 151 -7.80 1.73 -18.46
N VAL A 152 -8.79 0.82 -18.39
CA VAL A 152 -8.96 -0.05 -17.25
C VAL A 152 -8.81 -1.52 -17.58
N ARG A 153 -8.07 -2.22 -16.72
CA ARG A 153 -8.04 -3.68 -16.68
C ARG A 153 -8.68 -4.12 -15.37
N ILE A 154 -9.62 -5.05 -15.45
CA ILE A 154 -10.42 -5.45 -14.29
C ILE A 154 -10.22 -6.94 -14.04
N GLY A 155 -9.82 -7.27 -12.81
CA GLY A 155 -9.74 -8.63 -12.32
C GLY A 155 -10.85 -8.91 -11.31
N ILE A 156 -11.48 -10.07 -11.42
CA ILE A 156 -12.57 -10.52 -10.56
C ILE A 156 -12.25 -11.91 -10.03
N ASP A 157 -12.42 -12.10 -8.73
CA ASP A 157 -12.40 -13.43 -8.09
C ASP A 157 -13.56 -13.53 -7.08
N SER A 158 -13.99 -14.75 -6.81
CA SER A 158 -15.02 -15.10 -5.85
C SER A 158 -14.47 -16.04 -4.80
N GLY A 159 -14.90 -15.87 -3.56
CA GLY A 159 -14.60 -16.83 -2.52
C GLY A 159 -14.75 -16.26 -1.13
N ARG A 160 -14.23 -17.01 -0.17
CA ARG A 160 -14.23 -16.65 1.24
C ARG A 160 -13.07 -15.71 1.56
N ALA A 161 -13.36 -14.67 2.33
CA ALA A 161 -12.38 -13.72 2.84
C ALA A 161 -12.59 -13.47 4.33
N LEU A 162 -11.52 -13.13 5.02
CA LEU A 162 -11.54 -12.69 6.40
C LEU A 162 -11.56 -11.15 6.45
N VAL A 163 -12.63 -10.58 7.01
CA VAL A 163 -12.86 -9.14 7.05
C VAL A 163 -12.46 -8.59 8.42
N VAL A 164 -11.49 -7.69 8.42
CA VAL A 164 -10.94 -7.03 9.61
C VAL A 164 -11.00 -5.51 9.43
N ASN A 165 -10.67 -4.73 10.46
CA ASN A 165 -10.48 -3.29 10.26
C ASN A 165 -9.20 -3.00 9.44
N ASN A 166 -9.20 -1.88 8.72
CA ASN A 166 -8.06 -1.47 7.89
C ASN A 166 -6.95 -0.70 8.65
N GLY A 167 -7.02 -0.60 9.98
CA GLY A 167 -6.04 0.12 10.81
C GLY A 167 -5.94 1.63 10.52
N ARG A 168 -7.04 2.29 10.08
CA ARG A 168 -7.09 3.73 9.77
C ARG A 168 -8.37 4.40 10.24
N GLY A 169 -8.30 5.73 10.40
CA GLY A 169 -9.48 6.58 10.58
C GLY A 169 -10.30 6.23 11.83
N GLY A 170 -9.65 5.69 12.87
CA GLY A 170 -10.32 5.12 14.03
C GLY A 170 -10.93 3.74 13.76
N ASN A 171 -10.31 2.94 12.89
CA ASN A 171 -10.70 1.58 12.50
C ASN A 171 -12.05 1.47 11.79
N ARG A 172 -12.50 2.55 11.14
CA ARG A 172 -13.86 2.66 10.58
C ARG A 172 -14.12 1.82 9.35
N GLU A 173 -13.12 1.65 8.49
CA GLU A 173 -13.27 0.99 7.19
C GLU A 173 -12.74 -0.45 7.25
N PRO A 174 -13.38 -1.41 6.55
CA PRO A 174 -12.93 -2.78 6.52
C PRO A 174 -11.75 -2.98 5.57
N LEU A 175 -11.07 -4.09 5.75
CA LEU A 175 -10.12 -4.68 4.82
C LEU A 175 -10.45 -6.18 4.73
N PHE A 176 -10.22 -6.75 3.56
CA PHE A 176 -10.50 -8.15 3.28
C PHE A 176 -9.19 -8.90 3.01
N LEU A 177 -9.01 -10.04 3.67
CA LEU A 177 -7.83 -10.90 3.59
C LEU A 177 -8.23 -12.25 2.99
N GLY A 178 -7.30 -12.86 2.27
CA GLY A 178 -7.49 -14.17 1.63
C GLY A 178 -7.41 -14.10 0.12
N ARG A 179 -7.49 -15.27 -0.50
CA ARG A 179 -7.38 -15.50 -1.94
C ARG A 179 -8.14 -14.51 -2.83
N PRO A 180 -9.45 -14.23 -2.62
CA PRO A 180 -10.23 -13.51 -3.63
C PRO A 180 -9.77 -12.07 -3.85
N ALA A 181 -9.34 -11.37 -2.80
CA ALA A 181 -8.79 -10.02 -2.96
C ALA A 181 -7.47 -10.03 -3.73
N ASN A 182 -6.57 -10.97 -3.40
CA ASN A 182 -5.25 -11.06 -4.01
C ASN A 182 -5.34 -11.51 -5.47
N MET A 183 -6.09 -12.57 -5.75
CA MET A 183 -6.25 -13.09 -7.11
C MET A 183 -6.85 -12.04 -8.04
N ALA A 184 -7.92 -11.35 -7.62
CA ALA A 184 -8.48 -10.24 -8.39
C ALA A 184 -7.43 -9.14 -8.67
N ALA A 185 -6.61 -8.78 -7.68
CA ALA A 185 -5.54 -7.80 -7.85
C ALA A 185 -4.42 -8.28 -8.79
N LYS A 186 -4.02 -9.56 -8.70
CA LYS A 186 -3.02 -10.18 -9.60
C LYS A 186 -3.52 -10.16 -11.03
N ILE A 187 -4.75 -10.61 -11.27
CA ILE A 187 -5.37 -10.60 -12.60
C ILE A 187 -5.44 -9.17 -13.15
N ALA A 188 -5.91 -8.21 -12.35
CA ALA A 188 -6.06 -6.81 -12.75
C ALA A 188 -4.72 -6.13 -13.11
N SER A 189 -3.61 -6.56 -12.50
CA SER A 189 -2.28 -5.98 -12.71
C SER A 189 -1.37 -6.82 -13.61
N ASN A 190 -1.86 -7.94 -14.14
CA ASN A 190 -1.10 -8.82 -15.02
C ASN A 190 -1.32 -8.43 -16.49
N GLY A 191 -0.49 -7.51 -16.99
CA GLY A 191 -0.50 -7.07 -18.38
C GLY A 191 -1.10 -5.68 -18.60
N THR A 192 -1.20 -5.28 -19.86
CA THR A 192 -1.60 -3.94 -20.30
C THR A 192 -2.86 -3.93 -21.15
N ASP A 193 -3.48 -5.10 -21.37
CA ASP A 193 -4.68 -5.20 -22.19
C ASP A 193 -5.93 -4.87 -21.36
N VAL A 194 -6.70 -3.91 -21.87
CA VAL A 194 -8.01 -3.51 -21.35
C VAL A 194 -8.98 -4.67 -21.45
N GLY A 195 -9.82 -4.86 -20.42
CA GLY A 195 -10.81 -5.93 -20.40
C GLY A 195 -11.23 -6.32 -18.99
N ILE A 196 -12.16 -7.28 -18.92
CA ILE A 196 -12.65 -7.89 -17.68
C ILE A 196 -12.19 -9.35 -17.67
N TYR A 197 -11.49 -9.74 -16.62
CA TYR A 197 -10.85 -11.05 -16.49
C TYR A 197 -11.29 -11.69 -15.18
N LEU A 198 -11.59 -12.98 -15.23
CA LEU A 198 -12.12 -13.75 -14.10
C LEU A 198 -11.13 -14.86 -13.74
N SER A 199 -11.00 -15.14 -12.44
CA SER A 199 -10.43 -16.40 -11.97
C SER A 199 -11.30 -17.60 -12.40
N ASN A 200 -10.76 -18.81 -12.23
CA ASN A 200 -11.55 -20.02 -12.47
C ASN A 200 -12.71 -20.17 -11.49
N GLU A 201 -12.57 -19.75 -10.23
CA GLU A 201 -13.66 -19.79 -9.26
C GLU A 201 -14.81 -18.88 -9.69
N ALA A 202 -14.51 -17.67 -10.16
CA ALA A 202 -15.52 -16.77 -10.70
C ALA A 202 -16.13 -17.31 -12.01
N ARG A 203 -15.34 -17.90 -12.91
CA ARG A 203 -15.83 -18.52 -14.17
C ARG A 203 -16.80 -19.66 -13.87
N SER A 204 -16.40 -20.60 -13.03
CA SER A 204 -17.21 -21.76 -12.64
C SER A 204 -18.52 -21.35 -11.95
N ALA A 205 -18.49 -20.29 -11.13
CA ALA A 205 -19.69 -19.77 -10.46
C ALA A 205 -20.79 -19.25 -11.42
N ILE A 206 -20.44 -18.86 -12.65
CA ILE A 206 -21.39 -18.43 -13.69
C ILE A 206 -21.47 -19.41 -14.87
N GLY A 207 -20.93 -20.61 -14.73
CA GLY A 207 -21.03 -21.68 -15.72
C GLY A 207 -20.13 -21.53 -16.94
N LEU A 208 -19.08 -20.71 -16.86
CA LEU A 208 -18.06 -20.63 -17.90
C LEU A 208 -17.00 -21.73 -17.72
N GLU A 209 -16.34 -22.09 -18.82
CA GLU A 209 -15.22 -23.03 -18.79
C GLU A 209 -14.03 -22.44 -18.01
N GLU A 210 -13.37 -23.31 -17.24
CA GLU A 210 -12.11 -23.00 -16.56
C GLU A 210 -10.97 -22.90 -17.57
N LEU A 211 -10.02 -22.03 -17.27
CA LEU A 211 -8.83 -21.82 -18.10
C LEU A 211 -7.61 -22.44 -17.44
N ASP A 212 -6.60 -22.75 -18.23
CA ASP A 212 -5.26 -23.00 -17.69
C ASP A 212 -4.76 -21.75 -16.96
N ALA A 213 -3.97 -21.92 -15.89
CA ALA A 213 -3.56 -20.82 -15.02
C ALA A 213 -2.84 -19.68 -15.76
N ASP A 214 -2.06 -20.01 -16.79
CA ASP A 214 -1.34 -19.05 -17.62
C ASP A 214 -2.27 -18.29 -18.60
N ASP A 215 -3.46 -18.84 -18.89
CA ASP A 215 -4.45 -18.25 -19.80
C ASP A 215 -5.44 -17.32 -19.09
N ILE A 216 -5.62 -17.47 -17.76
CA ILE A 216 -6.46 -16.60 -16.92
C ILE A 216 -6.15 -15.10 -17.17
N PRO A 217 -4.89 -14.62 -17.09
CA PRO A 217 -4.60 -13.21 -17.36
C PRO A 217 -4.62 -12.85 -18.86
N LEU A 218 -4.72 -13.80 -19.77
CA LEU A 218 -4.66 -13.56 -21.22
C LEU A 218 -6.03 -13.57 -21.90
N THR A 219 -7.06 -14.09 -21.21
CA THR A 219 -8.38 -14.35 -21.80
C THR A 219 -9.44 -13.46 -21.14
N PRO A 220 -9.74 -12.28 -21.70
CA PRO A 220 -10.84 -11.45 -21.21
C PRO A 220 -12.19 -12.12 -21.52
N LEU A 221 -13.23 -11.75 -20.76
CA LEU A 221 -14.59 -12.04 -21.15
C LEU A 221 -14.92 -11.38 -22.50
N THR A 222 -15.66 -12.11 -23.32
CA THR A 222 -16.25 -11.63 -24.56
C THR A 222 -17.42 -10.69 -24.29
N GLU A 223 -17.81 -9.90 -25.28
CA GLU A 223 -18.99 -9.02 -25.16
C GLU A 223 -20.29 -9.81 -24.93
N GLU A 224 -20.39 -11.04 -25.44
CA GLU A 224 -21.55 -11.92 -25.23
C GLU A 224 -21.63 -12.40 -23.78
N GLU A 225 -20.53 -12.92 -23.22
CA GLU A 225 -20.45 -13.31 -21.80
C GLU A 225 -20.73 -12.13 -20.86
N ILE A 226 -20.23 -10.93 -21.20
CA ILE A 226 -20.52 -9.71 -20.44
C ILE A 226 -22.01 -9.34 -20.52
N ALA A 227 -22.63 -9.42 -21.70
CA ALA A 227 -24.04 -9.10 -21.89
C ALA A 227 -24.94 -10.06 -21.10
N GLU A 228 -24.63 -11.36 -21.09
CA GLU A 228 -25.35 -12.34 -20.27
C GLU A 228 -25.27 -12.01 -18.77
N CYS A 229 -24.09 -11.64 -18.28
CA CYS A 229 -23.92 -11.18 -16.90
C CYS A 229 -24.74 -9.93 -16.59
N GLN A 230 -24.81 -8.97 -17.52
CA GLN A 230 -25.60 -7.74 -17.37
C GLN A 230 -27.10 -8.02 -17.32
N ASP A 231 -27.59 -8.91 -18.19
CA ASP A 231 -28.99 -9.32 -18.26
C ASP A 231 -29.42 -10.11 -17.02
N ALA A 232 -28.51 -10.91 -16.45
CA ALA A 232 -28.73 -11.59 -15.17
C ALA A 232 -28.70 -10.63 -13.98
N ALA A 233 -27.74 -9.69 -13.94
CA ALA A 233 -27.55 -8.79 -12.81
C ALA A 233 -28.61 -7.69 -12.69
N GLN A 234 -29.17 -7.25 -13.82
CA GLN A 234 -30.23 -6.23 -13.91
C GLN A 234 -29.98 -5.01 -13.00
N LEU A 235 -28.78 -4.41 -13.09
CA LEU A 235 -28.38 -3.33 -12.18
C LEU A 235 -29.37 -2.14 -12.18
N GLY A 236 -30.09 -1.92 -13.27
CA GLY A 236 -31.02 -0.80 -13.43
C GLY A 236 -30.31 0.55 -13.47
N LEU A 237 -29.00 0.57 -13.75
CA LEU A 237 -28.17 1.76 -13.82
C LEU A 237 -27.85 2.12 -15.26
N SER A 238 -27.90 3.41 -15.58
CA SER A 238 -27.55 3.94 -16.90
C SER A 238 -26.20 4.65 -16.85
N LYS A 239 -25.30 4.30 -17.79
CA LYS A 239 -24.03 5.00 -18.03
C LYS A 239 -24.27 6.50 -18.23
N ASP A 240 -25.19 6.88 -19.10
CA ASP A 240 -25.45 8.28 -19.45
C ASP A 240 -25.93 9.09 -18.24
N THR A 241 -26.80 8.50 -17.42
CA THR A 241 -27.24 9.12 -16.17
C THR A 241 -26.05 9.34 -15.23
N LEU A 242 -25.23 8.31 -14.99
CA LEU A 242 -24.07 8.40 -14.10
C LEU A 242 -23.04 9.43 -14.55
N VAL A 243 -22.75 9.49 -15.86
CA VAL A 243 -21.87 10.49 -16.46
C VAL A 243 -22.46 11.89 -16.31
N SER A 244 -23.76 12.07 -16.60
CA SER A 244 -24.42 13.37 -16.47
C SER A 244 -24.40 13.90 -15.03
N GLU A 245 -24.63 13.04 -14.05
CA GLU A 245 -24.56 13.39 -12.63
C GLU A 245 -23.13 13.69 -12.17
N TRP A 246 -22.14 12.96 -12.70
CA TRP A 246 -20.73 13.23 -12.45
C TRP A 246 -20.31 14.59 -13.02
N ARG A 247 -20.72 14.93 -14.26
CA ARG A 247 -20.49 16.24 -14.87
C ARG A 247 -21.14 17.35 -14.04
N ALA A 248 -22.38 17.14 -13.60
CA ALA A 248 -23.10 18.09 -12.75
C ALA A 248 -22.41 18.29 -11.39
N ASP A 249 -21.91 17.22 -10.75
CA ASP A 249 -21.16 17.33 -9.49
C ASP A 249 -19.85 18.08 -9.69
N ASN A 250 -19.07 17.82 -10.74
CA ASN A 250 -17.83 18.55 -11.00
C ASN A 250 -18.08 20.03 -11.31
N LYS A 251 -19.21 20.37 -11.94
CA LYS A 251 -19.61 21.77 -12.16
C LYS A 251 -20.01 22.47 -10.86
N ASN A 252 -20.81 21.81 -10.02
CA ASN A 252 -21.34 22.39 -8.79
C ASN A 252 -20.30 22.40 -7.65
N ASN A 253 -19.41 21.40 -7.63
CA ASN A 253 -18.36 21.19 -6.65
C ASN A 253 -17.00 20.95 -7.34
N PRO A 254 -16.41 21.97 -8.00
CA PRO A 254 -15.15 21.83 -8.71
C PRO A 254 -14.04 21.29 -7.84
N ILE A 255 -13.11 20.53 -8.43
CA ILE A 255 -11.91 20.04 -7.75
C ILE A 255 -11.06 21.20 -7.21
N GLY A 256 -11.04 22.31 -7.96
CA GLY A 256 -10.10 23.42 -7.75
C GLY A 256 -8.69 23.07 -8.22
N SER A 257 -7.74 23.92 -7.84
CA SER A 257 -6.33 23.72 -8.19
C SER A 257 -5.62 22.87 -7.15
N PHE A 258 -4.74 21.98 -7.61
CA PHE A 258 -3.77 21.34 -6.73
C PHE A 258 -2.66 22.33 -6.40
N VAL A 259 -2.51 22.65 -5.12
CA VAL A 259 -1.47 23.56 -4.60
C VAL A 259 -0.55 22.77 -3.70
N PHE A 260 0.75 22.86 -3.95
CA PHE A 260 1.75 22.10 -3.24
C PHE A 260 2.52 22.95 -2.25
N ALA A 261 2.80 22.35 -1.10
CA ALA A 261 3.78 22.83 -0.14
C ALA A 261 4.63 21.66 0.35
N ARG A 262 5.84 21.94 0.81
CA ARG A 262 6.67 20.94 1.50
C ARG A 262 6.17 20.73 2.93
N VAL A 263 6.54 19.60 3.52
CA VAL A 263 6.34 19.35 4.95
C VAL A 263 7.62 19.73 5.69
N THR A 264 7.48 20.32 6.88
CA THR A 264 8.63 20.47 7.78
C THR A 264 8.86 19.11 8.46
N PRO A 265 10.04 18.50 8.33
CA PRO A 265 10.33 17.22 8.98
C PRO A 265 10.15 17.33 10.51
N PRO A 266 9.71 16.26 11.19
CA PRO A 266 9.58 14.90 10.67
C PRO A 266 8.27 14.63 9.92
N LEU A 267 8.30 13.62 9.04
CA LEU A 267 7.17 13.31 8.17
C LEU A 267 6.00 12.66 8.93
N ARG A 268 6.26 11.97 10.05
CA ARG A 268 5.23 11.43 10.98
C ARG A 268 4.17 12.46 11.40
N ASP A 269 4.53 13.73 11.46
CA ASP A 269 3.65 14.81 11.91
C ASP A 269 2.68 15.28 10.81
N LEU A 270 2.82 14.76 9.58
CA LEU A 270 1.88 15.05 8.49
C LEU A 270 0.50 14.48 8.79
N ASP A 271 -0.45 15.35 9.11
CA ASP A 271 -1.86 14.98 9.16
C ASP A 271 -2.48 14.93 7.76
N ILE A 272 -2.52 13.71 7.18
CA ILE A 272 -3.12 13.44 5.87
C ILE A 272 -4.61 13.79 5.86
N SER A 273 -5.30 13.72 7.00
CA SER A 273 -6.76 13.97 7.07
C SER A 273 -7.13 15.41 6.72
N LEU A 274 -6.20 16.36 6.94
CA LEU A 274 -6.35 17.79 6.65
C LEU A 274 -6.00 18.16 5.20
N LEU A 275 -5.48 17.21 4.41
CA LEU A 275 -5.07 17.48 3.04
C LEU A 275 -6.29 17.59 2.12
N THR A 276 -6.16 18.48 1.14
CA THR A 276 -7.14 18.79 0.11
C THR A 276 -6.38 19.11 -1.19
N PRO A 277 -7.05 19.20 -2.36
CA PRO A 277 -6.37 19.67 -3.56
C PRO A 277 -5.58 20.98 -3.34
N GLY A 278 -6.23 22.00 -2.77
CA GLY A 278 -5.59 23.30 -2.43
C GLY A 278 -4.64 23.28 -1.22
N ASN A 279 -4.46 22.13 -0.57
CA ASN A 279 -3.56 21.94 0.56
C ASN A 279 -2.84 20.58 0.43
N SER A 280 -2.21 20.34 -0.72
CA SER A 280 -1.48 19.10 -1.00
C SER A 280 -0.02 19.23 -0.56
N ARG A 281 0.66 18.10 -0.39
CA ARG A 281 2.10 18.06 -0.12
C ARG A 281 2.86 17.52 -1.31
N ARG A 282 4.00 18.13 -1.64
CA ARG A 282 4.91 17.62 -2.65
C ARG A 282 6.35 17.88 -2.25
N MET A 283 7.16 16.83 -2.27
CA MET A 283 8.60 16.88 -2.05
C MET A 283 9.25 15.56 -2.47
N GLU A 284 10.57 15.57 -2.59
CA GLU A 284 11.37 14.38 -2.77
C GLU A 284 11.36 13.55 -1.49
N THR A 285 10.96 12.29 -1.59
CA THR A 285 10.93 11.33 -0.48
C THR A 285 11.42 9.97 -0.94
N ILE A 286 11.73 9.11 0.02
CA ILE A 286 11.73 7.66 -0.21
C ILE A 286 10.28 7.19 -0.07
N SER A 287 9.76 6.50 -1.08
CA SER A 287 8.58 5.63 -0.96
C SER A 287 9.07 4.23 -0.61
N VAL A 288 8.44 3.59 0.38
CA VAL A 288 8.78 2.23 0.81
C VAL A 288 7.52 1.37 0.86
N TYR A 289 7.61 0.16 0.30
CA TYR A 289 6.68 -0.93 0.46
C TYR A 289 7.35 -2.05 1.24
N ALA A 290 6.66 -2.60 2.24
CA ALA A 290 7.06 -3.84 2.90
C ALA A 290 5.85 -4.77 2.98
N ASP A 291 5.92 -5.83 2.21
CA ASP A 291 4.84 -6.80 1.94
C ASP A 291 5.09 -8.07 2.74
N VAL A 292 4.05 -8.59 3.39
CA VAL A 292 4.20 -9.83 4.15
C VAL A 292 4.09 -10.99 3.17
N ASP A 293 5.25 -11.49 2.76
CA ASP A 293 5.35 -12.58 1.79
C ASP A 293 4.65 -13.84 2.33
N ASN A 294 4.01 -14.59 1.42
CA ASN A 294 3.13 -15.73 1.71
C ASN A 294 1.88 -15.44 2.55
N PHE A 295 1.57 -14.19 2.93
CA PHE A 295 0.44 -13.92 3.83
C PHE A 295 -0.92 -14.36 3.27
N THR A 296 -1.13 -14.28 1.96
CA THR A 296 -2.38 -14.78 1.35
C THR A 296 -2.51 -16.29 1.47
N ALA A 297 -1.44 -17.05 1.20
CA ALA A 297 -1.45 -18.50 1.35
C ALA A 297 -1.65 -18.90 2.83
N TYR A 298 -1.03 -18.17 3.75
CA TYR A 298 -1.25 -18.34 5.19
C TYR A 298 -2.72 -18.11 5.58
N VAL A 299 -3.36 -17.05 5.09
CA VAL A 299 -4.80 -16.81 5.33
C VAL A 299 -5.62 -17.97 4.80
N ASP A 300 -5.36 -18.42 3.56
CA ASP A 300 -6.14 -19.49 2.92
C ASP A 300 -6.00 -20.82 3.68
N ALA A 301 -4.83 -21.10 4.24
CA ALA A 301 -4.59 -22.30 5.06
C ALA A 301 -5.29 -22.26 6.43
N HIS A 302 -5.58 -21.07 6.97
CA HIS A 302 -6.07 -20.90 8.34
C HIS A 302 -7.52 -20.38 8.43
N ILE A 303 -8.13 -19.93 7.33
CA ILE A 303 -9.41 -19.20 7.37
C ILE A 303 -10.59 -20.02 7.94
N ASP A 304 -10.56 -21.34 7.82
CA ASP A 304 -11.61 -22.22 8.31
C ASP A 304 -11.27 -22.88 9.66
N ASP A 305 -10.01 -23.23 9.91
CA ASP A 305 -9.59 -23.98 11.11
C ASP A 305 -9.08 -23.07 12.24
N ASP A 306 -8.20 -22.11 11.94
CA ASP A 306 -7.53 -21.24 12.92
C ASP A 306 -7.54 -19.73 12.51
N PRO A 307 -8.70 -19.14 12.18
CA PRO A 307 -8.76 -17.77 11.66
C PRO A 307 -8.37 -16.71 12.70
N GLU A 308 -8.42 -17.03 13.99
CA GLU A 308 -7.96 -16.16 15.07
C GLU A 308 -6.46 -15.84 14.95
N ASP A 309 -5.65 -16.81 14.54
CA ASP A 309 -4.20 -16.64 14.37
C ASP A 309 -3.88 -15.73 13.20
N VAL A 310 -4.70 -15.76 12.15
CA VAL A 310 -4.63 -14.78 11.06
C VAL A 310 -4.81 -13.35 11.58
N VAL A 311 -5.80 -13.13 12.44
CA VAL A 311 -6.07 -11.80 13.03
C VAL A 311 -4.92 -11.37 13.94
N ARG A 312 -4.39 -12.28 14.77
CA ARG A 312 -3.24 -12.02 15.65
C ARG A 312 -2.01 -11.63 14.85
N CYS A 313 -1.59 -12.47 13.91
CA CYS A 313 -0.44 -12.24 13.05
C CYS A 313 -0.56 -10.89 12.32
N LEU A 314 -1.69 -10.66 11.65
CA LEU A 314 -1.91 -9.42 10.93
C LEU A 314 -1.79 -8.19 11.83
N HIS A 315 -2.48 -8.20 12.97
CA HIS A 315 -2.55 -7.04 13.83
C HIS A 315 -1.18 -6.68 14.42
N VAL A 316 -0.47 -7.67 14.93
CA VAL A 316 0.83 -7.47 15.58
C VAL A 316 1.88 -7.06 14.56
N ILE A 317 1.98 -7.75 13.42
CA ILE A 317 2.93 -7.44 12.35
C ILE A 317 2.71 -6.02 11.84
N ARG A 318 1.49 -5.68 11.40
CA ARG A 318 1.21 -4.35 10.86
C ARG A 318 1.47 -3.24 11.87
N SER A 319 1.06 -3.44 13.12
CA SER A 319 1.24 -2.44 14.17
C SER A 319 2.71 -2.17 14.42
N GLU A 320 3.56 -3.21 14.42
CA GLU A 320 5.00 -3.03 14.59
C GLU A 320 5.66 -2.39 13.36
N LEU A 321 5.31 -2.81 12.14
CA LEU A 321 5.86 -2.19 10.93
C LEU A 321 5.52 -0.69 10.84
N ASP A 322 4.29 -0.28 11.19
CA ASP A 322 3.93 1.15 11.27
C ASP A 322 4.70 1.87 12.39
N ARG A 323 4.87 1.23 13.55
CA ARG A 323 5.65 1.79 14.66
C ARG A 323 7.11 2.01 14.27
N VAL A 324 7.74 1.07 13.58
CA VAL A 324 9.12 1.20 13.09
C VAL A 324 9.21 2.39 12.13
N LEU A 325 8.39 2.37 11.06
CA LEU A 325 8.41 3.43 10.07
C LEU A 325 8.16 4.81 10.70
N SER A 326 7.14 4.92 11.54
CA SER A 326 6.66 6.20 12.07
C SER A 326 7.43 6.68 13.31
N CYS A 327 7.65 5.81 14.30
CA CYS A 327 8.27 6.19 15.57
C CYS A 327 9.79 6.06 15.56
N ASP A 328 10.34 5.02 14.91
CA ASP A 328 11.79 4.79 14.90
C ASP A 328 12.50 5.55 13.78
N PHE A 329 11.81 5.78 12.65
CA PHE A 329 12.38 6.43 11.47
C PHE A 329 11.68 7.72 11.05
N SER A 330 10.77 8.23 11.89
CA SER A 330 10.10 9.52 11.68
C SER A 330 9.34 9.63 10.34
N GLY A 331 9.07 8.49 9.70
CA GLY A 331 8.35 8.38 8.45
C GLY A 331 6.84 8.53 8.63
N ARG A 332 6.12 8.41 7.53
CA ARG A 332 4.67 8.48 7.52
C ARG A 332 4.10 7.32 6.74
N ARG A 333 3.39 6.43 7.44
CA ARG A 333 2.51 5.47 6.78
C ARG A 333 1.41 6.18 6.01
N ILE A 334 1.33 5.90 4.72
CA ILE A 334 0.16 6.24 3.89
C ILE A 334 -0.85 5.12 4.03
N ARG A 335 -0.36 3.90 3.79
CA ARG A 335 -1.01 2.64 3.48
C ARG A 335 -0.91 1.48 4.45
N PHE A 336 -1.96 0.68 4.60
CA PHE A 336 -1.88 -0.77 4.47
C PHE A 336 -2.68 -1.20 3.23
N ILE A 337 -2.13 -2.02 2.34
CA ILE A 337 -2.84 -2.54 1.17
C ILE A 337 -2.83 -4.06 1.31
N GLY A 338 -3.93 -4.63 1.78
CA GLY A 338 -3.81 -5.94 2.40
C GLY A 338 -2.79 -5.85 3.54
N ASP A 339 -2.01 -6.90 3.73
CA ASP A 339 -0.90 -7.02 4.69
C ASP A 339 0.30 -6.10 4.42
N CYS A 340 0.47 -5.59 3.20
CA CYS A 340 1.56 -4.70 2.83
C CYS A 340 1.47 -3.29 3.44
N ILE A 341 2.55 -2.79 4.05
CA ILE A 341 2.67 -1.39 4.47
C ILE A 341 3.24 -0.52 3.34
N HIS A 342 2.62 0.64 3.10
CA HIS A 342 3.16 1.68 2.22
C HIS A 342 3.38 2.99 2.99
N GLY A 343 4.57 3.56 2.86
CA GLY A 343 4.92 4.78 3.56
C GLY A 343 6.00 5.61 2.88
N HIS A 344 6.23 6.79 3.45
CA HIS A 344 7.30 7.69 3.03
C HIS A 344 8.21 8.08 4.18
N LEU A 345 9.47 8.39 3.86
CA LEU A 345 10.39 9.05 4.78
C LEU A 345 11.31 10.00 4.01
N MET A 346 11.87 10.98 4.72
CA MET A 346 12.85 11.90 4.17
C MET A 346 13.68 12.55 5.28
N GLU A 347 14.90 12.93 4.94
CA GLU A 347 15.78 13.79 5.72
C GLU A 347 15.91 15.14 5.02
N GLY A 348 16.01 16.22 5.79
CA GLY A 348 16.09 17.54 5.20
C GLY A 348 15.63 18.66 6.11
N THR A 349 15.23 19.75 5.48
CA THR A 349 14.59 20.90 6.11
C THR A 349 13.22 21.14 5.48
N ALA A 350 12.50 22.16 5.96
CA ALA A 350 11.28 22.62 5.31
C ALA A 350 11.49 23.07 3.84
N PHE A 351 12.74 23.31 3.41
CA PHE A 351 13.05 23.87 2.10
C PHE A 351 13.73 22.89 1.14
N GLN A 352 14.42 21.86 1.64
CA GLN A 352 15.20 20.94 0.80
C GLN A 352 15.24 19.53 1.40
N THR A 353 15.29 18.52 0.52
CA THR A 353 15.57 17.12 0.89
C THR A 353 17.07 16.87 0.76
N TYR A 354 17.66 16.20 1.75
CA TYR A 354 19.04 15.72 1.68
C TYR A 354 19.05 14.30 1.11
N THR A 355 19.32 14.16 -0.19
CA THR A 355 19.19 12.88 -0.90
C THR A 355 20.01 11.75 -0.27
N GLU A 356 21.32 11.94 -0.08
CA GLU A 356 22.18 10.88 0.48
C GLU A 356 21.78 10.47 1.91
N ASP A 357 21.47 11.47 2.76
CA ASP A 357 21.01 11.21 4.12
C ASP A 357 19.67 10.46 4.11
N THR A 358 18.75 10.87 3.23
CA THR A 358 17.43 10.25 3.04
C THR A 358 17.54 8.80 2.57
N VAL A 359 18.40 8.51 1.59
CA VAL A 359 18.62 7.15 1.09
C VAL A 359 19.28 6.27 2.17
N SER A 360 20.21 6.82 2.95
CA SER A 360 20.82 6.11 4.07
C SER A 360 19.80 5.77 5.16
N THR A 361 18.96 6.74 5.56
CA THR A 361 17.87 6.52 6.51
C THR A 361 16.86 5.51 5.97
N GLY A 362 16.52 5.56 4.67
CA GLY A 362 15.64 4.58 4.03
C GLY A 362 16.19 3.16 4.07
N THR A 363 17.49 3.02 3.83
CA THR A 363 18.21 1.74 3.89
C THR A 363 18.21 1.17 5.31
N LEU A 364 18.47 2.00 6.32
CA LEU A 364 18.40 1.62 7.74
C LEU A 364 16.97 1.28 8.18
N CYS A 365 15.97 2.00 7.68
CA CYS A 365 14.56 1.73 7.94
C CYS A 365 14.16 0.36 7.41
N ALA A 366 14.57 0.02 6.18
CA ALA A 366 14.34 -1.32 5.61
C ALA A 366 14.95 -2.42 6.49
N GLY A 367 16.17 -2.22 7.00
CA GLY A 367 16.80 -3.14 7.94
C GLY A 367 16.00 -3.30 9.25
N ALA A 368 15.51 -2.18 9.80
CA ALA A 368 14.70 -2.19 11.01
C ALA A 368 13.33 -2.83 10.84
N LEU A 369 12.68 -2.65 9.68
CA LEU A 369 11.42 -3.30 9.35
C LEU A 369 11.62 -4.82 9.35
N ARG A 370 12.69 -5.32 8.73
CA ARG A 370 13.05 -6.75 8.75
C ARG A 370 13.33 -7.26 10.16
N SER A 371 14.22 -6.59 10.91
CA SER A 371 14.52 -7.00 12.30
C SER A 371 13.29 -7.05 13.20
N SER A 372 12.36 -6.11 13.02
CA SER A 372 11.14 -6.09 13.83
C SER A 372 10.13 -7.13 13.38
N PHE A 373 10.09 -7.45 12.09
CA PHE A 373 9.30 -8.54 11.56
C PHE A 373 9.78 -9.89 12.10
N ASP A 374 11.09 -10.17 11.99
CA ASP A 374 11.70 -11.40 12.51
C ASP A 374 11.41 -11.57 14.01
N LEU A 375 11.59 -10.48 14.78
CA LEU A 375 11.24 -10.45 16.20
C LEU A 375 9.74 -10.66 16.42
N THR A 376 8.87 -10.07 15.59
CA THR A 376 7.42 -10.25 15.72
C THR A 376 7.03 -11.72 15.55
N LEU A 377 7.59 -12.41 14.56
CA LEU A 377 7.35 -13.85 14.38
C LEU A 377 7.86 -14.66 15.59
N GLU A 378 9.04 -14.34 16.11
CA GLU A 378 9.55 -14.96 17.35
C GLU A 378 8.57 -14.78 18.52
N ARG A 379 8.05 -13.55 18.71
CA ARG A 379 7.12 -13.26 19.81
C ARG A 379 5.76 -13.93 19.61
N LEU A 380 5.24 -14.01 18.39
CA LEU A 380 3.98 -14.70 18.08
C LEU A 380 4.09 -16.20 18.38
N ARG A 381 5.14 -16.86 17.89
CA ARG A 381 5.43 -18.28 18.17
C ARG A 381 5.60 -18.56 19.66
N ALA A 382 6.24 -17.64 20.39
CA ALA A 382 6.39 -17.74 21.84
C ALA A 382 5.07 -17.62 22.63
N ASN A 383 3.98 -17.21 21.97
CA ASN A 383 2.62 -17.19 22.52
C ASN A 383 1.71 -18.19 21.76
N ASP A 384 2.28 -19.27 21.23
CA ASP A 384 1.57 -20.38 20.58
C ASP A 384 0.67 -19.97 19.40
N VAL A 385 1.05 -18.91 18.67
CA VAL A 385 0.42 -18.51 17.41
C VAL A 385 1.19 -19.09 16.25
N ASP A 386 0.50 -19.80 15.34
CA ASP A 386 1.12 -20.27 14.11
C ASP A 386 1.42 -19.09 13.18
N THR A 387 2.56 -19.17 12.50
CA THR A 387 3.05 -18.12 11.60
C THR A 387 3.53 -18.69 10.28
N ASP A 388 3.46 -20.01 10.06
CA ASP A 388 3.95 -20.67 8.85
C ASP A 388 5.34 -20.14 8.40
N ASP A 389 5.53 -20.09 7.09
CA ASP A 389 6.67 -19.55 6.37
C ASP A 389 6.41 -18.10 5.91
N LEU A 390 5.87 -17.25 6.80
CA LEU A 390 5.71 -15.82 6.51
C LEU A 390 7.07 -15.14 6.34
N GLY A 391 7.17 -14.27 5.33
CA GLY A 391 8.35 -13.46 5.05
C GLY A 391 8.03 -11.97 4.94
N LEU A 392 9.06 -11.15 4.68
CA LEU A 392 8.92 -9.71 4.43
C LEU A 392 9.72 -9.28 3.19
N ALA A 393 9.02 -9.02 2.09
CA ALA A 393 9.60 -8.46 0.87
C ALA A 393 9.58 -6.93 0.94
N ILE A 394 10.74 -6.28 0.78
CA ILE A 394 10.86 -4.82 0.94
C ILE A 394 11.39 -4.17 -0.34
N GLY A 395 10.73 -3.12 -0.81
CA GLY A 395 11.19 -2.30 -1.93
C GLY A 395 11.09 -0.82 -1.62
N PHE A 396 12.08 -0.05 -2.02
CA PHE A 396 12.04 1.40 -1.85
C PHE A 396 12.70 2.16 -3.00
N GLU A 397 12.21 3.36 -3.30
CA GLU A 397 12.70 4.22 -4.37
C GLU A 397 12.62 5.69 -3.95
N PHE A 398 13.51 6.51 -4.48
CA PHE A 398 13.61 7.94 -4.20
C PHE A 398 13.07 8.76 -5.36
N GLY A 399 12.30 9.79 -5.06
CA GLY A 399 11.88 10.77 -6.08
C GLY A 399 10.84 11.74 -5.56
N PRO A 400 10.41 12.69 -6.41
CA PRO A 400 9.33 13.61 -6.07
C PRO A 400 8.03 12.82 -5.90
N THR A 401 7.33 13.09 -4.80
CA THR A 401 6.05 12.45 -4.46
C THR A 401 5.03 13.50 -4.08
N ALA A 402 3.77 13.28 -4.43
CA ALA A 402 2.67 14.15 -4.06
C ALA A 402 1.63 13.42 -3.19
N ILE A 403 1.28 14.00 -2.05
CA ILE A 403 0.35 13.44 -1.06
C ILE A 403 -0.85 14.38 -0.90
N THR A 404 -2.06 13.84 -1.03
CA THR A 404 -3.31 14.61 -0.93
C THR A 404 -4.49 13.71 -0.56
N ARG A 405 -5.71 14.27 -0.60
CA ARG A 405 -6.97 13.51 -0.56
C ARG A 405 -7.84 13.83 -1.79
N LEU A 406 -8.26 12.78 -2.50
CA LEU A 406 -9.07 12.85 -3.72
C LEU A 406 -10.55 12.62 -3.42
N GLY A 407 -11.43 13.10 -4.30
CA GLY A 407 -12.86 12.85 -4.25
C GLY A 407 -13.71 14.02 -3.77
N MET A 408 -14.95 13.68 -3.39
CA MET A 408 -15.94 14.62 -2.89
C MET A 408 -15.75 14.89 -1.39
N GLN A 409 -16.20 16.06 -0.93
CA GLN A 409 -16.23 16.39 0.50
C GLN A 409 -17.01 15.34 1.30
N GLY A 410 -16.57 15.08 2.53
CA GLY A 410 -17.12 14.02 3.39
C GLY A 410 -16.68 12.59 3.03
N ASN A 411 -16.14 12.37 1.83
CA ASN A 411 -15.86 11.01 1.32
C ASN A 411 -14.52 10.92 0.57
N ARG A 412 -13.57 11.78 0.92
CA ARG A 412 -12.27 11.80 0.26
C ARG A 412 -11.40 10.62 0.68
N VAL A 413 -10.69 10.04 -0.29
CA VAL A 413 -9.67 9.01 -0.08
C VAL A 413 -8.27 9.61 -0.10
N ARG A 414 -7.33 9.07 0.66
CA ARG A 414 -5.93 9.50 0.62
C ARG A 414 -5.25 9.04 -0.68
N CYS A 415 -4.40 9.87 -1.25
CA CYS A 415 -3.59 9.55 -2.41
C CYS A 415 -2.14 9.94 -2.15
N SER A 416 -1.23 9.05 -2.53
CA SER A 416 0.19 9.35 -2.69
C SER A 416 0.58 8.87 -4.08
N THR A 417 1.21 9.71 -4.90
CA THR A 417 1.58 9.37 -6.27
C THR A 417 2.95 9.93 -6.63
N GLY A 418 3.58 9.34 -7.64
CA GLY A 418 4.89 9.68 -8.18
C GLY A 418 5.56 8.46 -8.79
N ARG A 419 6.56 8.66 -9.66
CA ARG A 419 7.34 7.56 -10.26
C ARG A 419 8.02 6.75 -9.17
N ALA A 420 8.48 7.39 -8.09
CA ALA A 420 9.04 6.69 -6.93
C ALA A 420 8.03 5.79 -6.20
N VAL A 421 6.74 6.14 -6.21
CA VAL A 421 5.71 5.29 -5.60
C VAL A 421 5.55 4.00 -6.40
N LEU A 422 5.43 4.10 -7.73
CA LEU A 422 5.36 2.93 -8.61
C LEU A 422 6.65 2.12 -8.57
N GLY A 423 7.81 2.80 -8.69
CA GLY A 423 9.12 2.17 -8.67
C GLY A 423 9.39 1.40 -7.37
N SER A 424 9.02 1.95 -6.20
CA SER A 424 9.21 1.24 -4.92
C SER A 424 8.41 -0.05 -4.83
N GLU A 425 7.22 -0.10 -5.43
CA GLU A 425 6.40 -1.31 -5.48
C GLU A 425 6.96 -2.32 -6.50
N ASP A 426 7.39 -1.85 -7.67
CA ASP A 426 8.04 -2.68 -8.68
C ASP A 426 9.30 -3.36 -8.12
N GLU A 427 10.08 -2.63 -7.31
CA GLU A 427 11.25 -3.17 -6.59
C GLU A 427 10.85 -4.17 -5.50
N GLN A 428 9.77 -3.92 -4.75
CA GLN A 428 9.27 -4.85 -3.74
C GLN A 428 8.82 -6.18 -4.37
N LYS A 429 8.07 -6.12 -5.48
CA LYS A 429 7.59 -7.32 -6.20
C LYS A 429 8.71 -8.18 -6.78
N ARG A 430 9.91 -7.62 -6.92
CA ARG A 430 11.12 -8.38 -7.31
C ARG A 430 11.72 -9.15 -6.14
N CYS A 431 11.28 -8.96 -4.91
CA CYS A 431 11.88 -9.58 -3.72
C CYS A 431 11.12 -10.83 -3.31
N THR A 432 11.86 -11.83 -2.81
CA THR A 432 11.28 -12.86 -1.92
C THR A 432 11.09 -12.30 -0.51
N GLY A 433 10.44 -13.06 0.38
CA GLY A 433 10.26 -12.73 1.79
C GLY A 433 11.54 -12.48 2.61
N GLU A 434 12.72 -12.77 2.06
CA GLU A 434 14.01 -12.50 2.72
C GLU A 434 14.76 -11.31 2.11
N GLN A 435 14.22 -10.72 1.04
CA GLN A 435 14.93 -9.78 0.18
C GLN A 435 14.45 -8.35 0.33
N THR A 436 15.40 -7.44 0.15
CA THR A 436 15.18 -6.00 0.06
C THR A 436 15.78 -5.48 -1.24
N ALA A 437 15.05 -4.65 -1.97
CA ALA A 437 15.50 -4.00 -3.21
C ALA A 437 15.43 -2.47 -3.14
N ILE A 438 16.35 -1.85 -3.89
CA ILE A 438 16.47 -0.40 -4.03
C ILE A 438 16.24 0.01 -5.49
N GLY A 439 15.41 1.03 -5.68
CA GLY A 439 15.16 1.62 -6.98
C GLY A 439 16.39 2.31 -7.57
N GLN A 440 16.39 2.48 -8.89
CA GLN A 440 17.54 3.01 -9.61
C GLN A 440 17.87 4.45 -9.18
N THR A 441 16.85 5.29 -8.96
CA THR A 441 17.07 6.70 -8.61
C THR A 441 17.66 6.83 -7.20
N ALA A 442 17.18 6.03 -6.25
CA ALA A 442 17.73 5.93 -4.91
C ALA A 442 19.15 5.38 -4.90
N TYR A 443 19.44 4.36 -5.73
CA TYR A 443 20.76 3.77 -5.85
C TYR A 443 21.78 4.78 -6.40
N ASP A 444 21.43 5.47 -7.49
CA ASP A 444 22.31 6.43 -8.14
C ASP A 444 22.52 7.69 -7.29
N GLY A 445 21.45 8.18 -6.66
CA GLY A 445 21.49 9.37 -5.78
C GLY A 445 21.98 9.09 -4.35
N GLY A 446 22.12 7.83 -3.96
CA GLY A 446 22.58 7.43 -2.63
C GLY A 446 24.10 7.55 -2.44
N PRO A 447 24.60 7.43 -1.20
CA PRO A 447 26.04 7.40 -0.95
C PRO A 447 26.67 6.08 -1.42
N ALA A 448 28.00 6.09 -1.62
CA ALA A 448 28.75 4.92 -2.09
C ALA A 448 28.54 3.67 -1.22
N SER A 449 28.45 3.84 0.10
CA SER A 449 28.19 2.76 1.07
C SER A 449 26.87 2.01 0.80
N VAL A 450 25.81 2.72 0.43
CA VAL A 450 24.52 2.09 0.07
C VAL A 450 24.65 1.34 -1.26
N ARG A 451 25.36 1.92 -2.24
CA ARG A 451 25.61 1.22 -3.52
C ARG A 451 26.44 -0.05 -3.33
N THR A 452 27.48 -0.01 -2.50
CA THR A 452 28.28 -1.18 -2.14
C THR A 452 27.40 -2.25 -1.47
N LEU A 453 26.53 -1.84 -0.54
CA LEU A 453 25.66 -2.76 0.19
C LEU A 453 24.77 -3.58 -0.75
N PHE A 454 24.09 -2.91 -1.68
CA PHE A 454 23.13 -3.54 -2.61
C PHE A 454 23.78 -4.14 -3.87
N GLY A 455 24.96 -3.65 -4.26
CA GLY A 455 25.66 -4.04 -5.48
C GLY A 455 24.85 -3.76 -6.75
N THR A 456 25.34 -4.29 -7.87
CA THR A 456 24.76 -4.04 -9.20
C THR A 456 23.38 -4.64 -9.40
N SER A 457 23.02 -5.66 -8.62
CA SER A 457 21.69 -6.29 -8.67
C SER A 457 20.59 -5.42 -8.05
N ARG A 458 20.99 -4.41 -7.25
CA ARG A 458 20.09 -3.54 -6.48
C ARG A 458 19.13 -4.30 -5.55
N ARG A 459 19.50 -5.51 -5.14
CA ARG A 459 18.68 -6.42 -4.32
C ARG A 459 19.57 -7.29 -3.45
N LYS A 460 19.19 -7.50 -2.19
CA LYS A 460 19.99 -8.28 -1.24
C LYS A 460 19.11 -8.97 -0.20
N SER A 461 19.47 -10.20 0.16
CA SER A 461 18.82 -10.98 1.21
C SER A 461 19.35 -10.65 2.60
N GLY A 462 18.55 -10.88 3.64
CA GLY A 462 19.00 -10.92 5.04
C GLY A 462 19.45 -9.57 5.59
N LEU A 463 18.98 -8.46 5.01
CA LEU A 463 19.29 -7.11 5.49
C LEU A 463 18.49 -6.79 6.76
N THR A 464 18.99 -7.22 7.92
CA THR A 464 18.51 -6.80 9.25
C THR A 464 19.12 -5.46 9.65
N TYR A 465 18.61 -4.82 10.70
CA TYR A 465 19.07 -3.51 11.14
C TYR A 465 20.57 -3.47 11.45
N ASP A 466 21.06 -4.44 12.22
CA ASP A 466 22.46 -4.50 12.61
C ASP A 466 23.36 -4.76 11.40
N VAL A 467 22.97 -5.67 10.50
CA VAL A 467 23.68 -5.94 9.23
C VAL A 467 23.82 -4.67 8.40
N VAL A 468 22.74 -3.90 8.26
CA VAL A 468 22.76 -2.64 7.51
C VAL A 468 23.60 -1.59 8.22
N LEU A 469 23.42 -1.42 9.53
CA LEU A 469 24.14 -0.42 10.32
C LEU A 469 25.65 -0.67 10.27
N GLU A 470 26.10 -1.90 10.51
CA GLU A 470 27.50 -2.29 10.49
C GLU A 470 28.13 -2.11 9.11
N ALA A 471 27.45 -2.56 8.05
CA ALA A 471 27.94 -2.40 6.69
C ALA A 471 28.10 -0.91 6.30
N LEU A 472 27.12 -0.07 6.66
CA LEU A 472 27.19 1.37 6.37
C LEU A 472 28.26 2.07 7.24
N VAL A 473 28.44 1.68 8.50
CA VAL A 473 29.50 2.23 9.36
C VAL A 473 30.90 1.87 8.83
N ALA A 474 31.10 0.63 8.39
CA ALA A 474 32.36 0.16 7.82
C ALA A 474 32.76 0.97 6.57
N ASP A 475 31.79 1.34 5.74
CA ASP A 475 31.97 2.19 4.55
C ASP A 475 31.83 3.70 4.86
N GLU A 476 32.07 4.08 6.11
CA GLU A 476 32.11 5.48 6.56
C GLU A 476 30.85 6.32 6.34
N ASN A 477 29.67 5.69 6.22
CA ASN A 477 28.41 6.39 6.02
C ASN A 477 28.12 7.37 7.19
N LYS A 478 27.90 8.64 6.85
CA LYS A 478 27.64 9.74 7.79
C LYS A 478 26.46 9.46 8.72
N VAL A 479 25.31 9.05 8.17
CA VAL A 479 24.08 8.81 8.96
C VAL A 479 24.27 7.63 9.90
N ALA A 480 24.82 6.53 9.38
CA ALA A 480 25.07 5.32 10.17
C ALA A 480 26.09 5.56 11.30
N LYS A 481 27.20 6.26 11.02
CA LYS A 481 28.20 6.65 12.03
C LYS A 481 27.59 7.53 13.15
N ALA A 482 26.69 8.45 12.80
CA ALA A 482 26.03 9.29 13.80
C ALA A 482 25.12 8.46 14.73
N ILE A 483 24.36 7.52 14.17
CA ILE A 483 23.51 6.59 14.94
C ILE A 483 24.36 5.68 15.83
N HIS A 484 25.40 5.07 15.26
CA HIS A 484 26.32 4.20 15.98
C HIS A 484 27.00 4.97 17.14
N GLY A 485 27.57 6.14 16.88
CA GLY A 485 28.20 6.97 17.91
C GLY A 485 27.23 7.36 19.04
N ALA A 486 25.98 7.70 18.70
CA ALA A 486 24.95 8.00 19.70
C ALA A 486 24.62 6.79 20.58
N ALA A 487 24.62 5.57 20.02
CA ALA A 487 24.41 4.34 20.80
C ALA A 487 25.52 4.12 21.85
N TYR A 488 26.79 4.31 21.47
CA TYR A 488 27.94 4.16 22.39
C TYR A 488 28.03 5.29 23.42
N ALA A 489 27.61 6.51 23.09
CA ALA A 489 27.56 7.62 24.04
C ALA A 489 26.64 7.36 25.23
N VAL A 490 25.57 6.56 25.03
CA VAL A 490 24.67 6.13 26.12
C VAL A 490 25.29 5.02 26.98
N VAL A 491 26.15 4.17 26.42
CA VAL A 491 26.72 2.99 27.10
C VAL A 491 28.07 3.29 27.78
N SER A 492 28.84 4.27 27.29
CA SER A 492 30.10 4.70 27.90
C SER A 492 30.42 6.17 27.58
N PRO A 493 30.01 7.12 28.46
CA PRO A 493 30.20 8.56 28.24
C PRO A 493 31.67 8.97 28.04
N SER A 494 32.60 8.19 28.59
CA SER A 494 34.05 8.37 28.46
C SER A 494 34.56 8.09 27.04
N ILE A 495 33.95 7.16 26.30
CA ILE A 495 34.32 6.83 24.91
C ILE A 495 33.80 7.90 23.94
N ALA A 496 32.59 8.40 24.16
CA ALA A 496 32.04 9.50 23.35
C ALA A 496 32.88 10.78 23.43
N ARG A 497 33.38 11.13 24.63
CA ARG A 497 34.31 12.26 24.80
C ARG A 497 35.67 12.07 24.11
N ALA A 498 36.13 10.83 23.96
CA ALA A 498 37.38 10.54 23.25
C ALA A 498 37.23 10.67 21.73
N ALA A 499 36.04 10.38 21.18
CA ALA A 499 35.74 10.55 19.76
C ALA A 499 35.60 12.02 19.32
N GLU A 500 35.30 12.94 20.25
CA GLU A 500 35.14 14.38 19.98
C GLU A 500 36.44 15.20 20.17
N ALA A 501 37.52 14.60 20.67
CA ALA A 501 38.75 15.33 20.95
C ALA A 501 39.64 15.44 19.68
N PRO A 502 39.90 16.64 19.15
CA PRO A 502 40.88 16.80 18.07
C PRO A 502 42.28 16.45 18.60
N PHE A 503 43.03 15.65 17.83
CA PHE A 503 44.41 15.30 18.13
C PHE A 503 45.27 16.56 18.23
N ARG A 504 45.69 16.95 19.43
CA ARG A 504 46.65 18.02 19.65
C ARG A 504 48.04 17.40 19.79
N PRO A 505 48.95 17.55 18.81
CA PRO A 505 50.32 17.12 18.99
C PRO A 505 50.96 17.94 20.13
N TYR A 506 51.62 17.24 21.03
CA TYR A 506 52.31 17.81 22.19
C TYR A 506 53.48 18.67 21.69
N LEU A 507 53.41 19.98 21.86
CA LEU A 507 54.58 20.86 21.70
C LEU A 507 55.43 20.75 22.96
N GLU A 508 56.58 20.08 22.85
CA GLU A 508 57.66 20.19 23.84
C GLU A 508 58.09 21.65 23.97
N LYS A 509 57.99 22.19 25.19
CA LYS A 509 58.63 23.46 25.52
C LYS A 509 60.15 23.26 25.60
N ARG A 510 60.89 23.97 24.75
CA ARG A 510 62.28 24.36 25.04
C ARG A 510 62.35 25.86 25.24
#